data_AF-A0A7V1LRD0-F1
#
_entry.id   AF-A0A7V1LRD0-F1
#
_cell.length_a   1.000
_cell.length_b   1.000
_cell.length_c   1.000
_cell.angle_alpha   90.00
_cell.angle_beta   90.00
_cell.angle_gamma   90.00
#
_symmetry.space_group_name_H-M   'P 1'
#
loop_
_entity.id
_entity.type
_entity.pdbx_description
1 polymer ?
#
loop_
_entity_poly.entity_id
_entity_poly.type
_entity_poly.pdbx_seq_one_letter_code
_entity_poly.pdbx_strand_id
1 'polypeptide(L)'
;MLIVYIVNPNNPTGSFVSISKLIELTKIHNDTLFVIDEVYYEFVGQSISNFAVTVENIIVTRTFSKAFALASFRSGYVIASKNNVQRLKKIRNPKNISTLSQIAAEAAPDSVDYMLKYVDDVSKAKEYFVSRLSKINEITLYPSVANFVMLRFNLLC
;
A
#
# COMPACT_ATOMS: atom_id res chain seq x y z
N MET A 1 24.20 -1.20 5.99
CA MET A 1 22.84 -1.71 6.26
C MET A 1 22.09 -1.67 4.94
N LEU A 2 21.74 -2.83 4.41
CA LEU A 2 20.93 -2.94 3.19
C LEU A 2 19.49 -2.49 3.50
N ILE A 3 18.85 -1.81 2.54
CA ILE A 3 17.44 -1.45 2.63
C ILE A 3 16.73 -2.11 1.45
N VAL A 4 15.66 -2.84 1.74
CA VAL A 4 14.79 -3.48 0.74
C VAL A 4 13.42 -2.82 0.80
N TYR A 5 12.96 -2.31 -0.34
CA TYR A 5 11.65 -1.66 -0.48
C TYR A 5 10.69 -2.60 -1.23
N ILE A 6 9.61 -3.01 -0.58
CA ILE A 6 8.62 -3.95 -1.12
C ILE A 6 7.27 -3.26 -1.13
N VAL A 7 6.69 -3.02 -2.31
CA VAL A 7 5.30 -2.57 -2.43
C VAL A 7 4.39 -3.79 -2.33
N ASN A 8 3.47 -3.81 -1.37
CA ASN A 8 2.58 -4.94 -1.17
C ASN A 8 1.16 -4.48 -0.77
N PRO A 9 0.15 -4.57 -1.66
CA PRO A 9 0.20 -5.09 -3.04
C PRO A 9 1.18 -4.38 -3.98
N ASN A 10 1.78 -5.12 -4.91
CA ASN A 10 2.81 -4.60 -5.80
C ASN A 10 2.29 -3.58 -6.82
N ASN A 11 3.12 -2.59 -7.16
CA ASN A 11 2.93 -1.69 -8.30
C ASN A 11 3.97 -2.04 -9.38
N PRO A 12 3.61 -2.35 -10.64
CA PRO A 12 2.31 -2.17 -11.28
C PRO A 12 1.44 -3.43 -11.38
N THR A 13 1.86 -4.57 -10.83
CA THR A 13 1.18 -5.85 -11.08
C THR A 13 -0.08 -6.07 -10.23
N GLY A 14 -0.16 -5.46 -9.05
CA GLY A 14 -1.23 -5.68 -8.08
C GLY A 14 -1.15 -7.02 -7.34
N SER A 15 -0.06 -7.78 -7.52
CA SER A 15 0.17 -9.05 -6.82
C SER A 15 0.42 -8.85 -5.33
N PHE A 16 -0.05 -9.77 -4.51
CA PHE A 16 0.07 -9.71 -3.05
C PHE A 16 0.92 -10.86 -2.50
N VAL A 17 1.91 -10.50 -1.69
CA VAL A 17 2.70 -11.42 -0.88
C VAL A 17 2.04 -11.54 0.50
N SER A 18 1.79 -12.77 0.95
CA SER A 18 1.15 -13.00 2.24
C SER A 18 1.99 -12.47 3.40
N ILE A 19 1.33 -12.03 4.47
CA ILE A 19 1.99 -11.51 5.66
C ILE A 19 2.95 -12.54 6.28
N SER A 20 2.59 -13.83 6.26
CA SER A 20 3.46 -14.91 6.72
C SER A 20 4.79 -14.98 5.97
N LYS A 21 4.76 -14.88 4.63
CA LYS A 21 5.96 -14.90 3.79
C LYS A 21 6.82 -13.66 3.98
N LEU A 22 6.21 -12.49 4.16
CA LEU A 22 6.94 -11.27 4.49
C LEU A 22 7.64 -11.40 5.85
N ILE A 23 6.94 -11.93 6.87
CA ILE A 23 7.55 -12.17 8.18
C ILE A 23 8.72 -13.16 8.06
N GLU A 24 8.56 -14.25 7.33
CA GLU A 24 9.64 -15.22 7.09
C GLU A 24 10.86 -14.56 6.44
N LEU A 25 10.65 -13.79 5.36
CA LEU A 25 11.70 -13.05 4.66
C LEU A 25 12.46 -12.10 5.58
N THR A 26 11.73 -11.35 6.42
CA THR A 26 12.34 -10.40 7.37
C THR A 26 13.16 -11.08 8.47
N LYS A 27 12.84 -12.34 8.82
CA LYS A 27 13.61 -13.14 9.78
C LYS A 27 14.86 -13.72 9.18
N ILE A 28 14.80 -14.18 7.92
CA ILE A 28 15.95 -14.73 7.19
C ILE A 28 17.03 -13.65 7.00
N HIS A 29 16.62 -12.41 6.70
CA HIS A 29 17.51 -11.28 6.47
C HIS A 29 17.42 -10.24 7.60
N ASN A 30 17.76 -10.66 8.83
CA ASN A 30 17.61 -9.83 10.02
C ASN A 30 18.52 -8.59 10.09
N ASP A 31 19.55 -8.52 9.24
CA ASP A 31 20.49 -7.41 9.06
C ASP A 31 20.03 -6.38 8.01
N THR A 32 18.92 -6.67 7.33
CA THR A 32 18.33 -5.85 6.27
C THR A 32 17.11 -5.10 6.80
N LEU A 33 17.04 -3.79 6.53
CA LEU A 33 15.86 -2.99 6.83
C LEU A 33 14.83 -3.14 5.70
N PHE A 34 13.65 -3.66 6.04
CA PHE A 34 12.53 -3.80 5.12
C PHE A 34 11.58 -2.62 5.23
N VAL A 35 11.37 -1.91 4.13
CA VAL A 35 10.30 -0.93 3.99
C VAL A 35 9.17 -1.58 3.20
N ILE A 36 8.06 -1.87 3.87
CA ILE A 36 6.88 -2.49 3.28
C ILE A 36 5.87 -1.40 2.97
N ASP A 37 5.70 -1.09 1.69
CA ASP A 37 4.76 -0.09 1.22
C ASP A 37 3.36 -0.66 1.02
N GLU A 38 2.49 -0.32 1.95
CA GLU A 38 1.10 -0.76 2.06
C GLU A 38 0.14 0.29 1.47
N VAL A 39 0.56 0.96 0.39
CA VAL A 39 -0.22 2.02 -0.28
C VAL A 39 -1.60 1.56 -0.80
N TYR A 40 -1.80 0.26 -1.00
CA TYR A 40 -3.07 -0.34 -1.45
C TYR A 40 -3.70 -1.27 -0.39
N TYR A 41 -3.32 -1.20 0.88
CA TYR A 41 -3.75 -2.19 1.88
C TYR A 41 -5.26 -2.20 2.09
N GLU A 42 -5.95 -1.08 1.93
CA GLU A 42 -7.39 -1.01 2.14
C GLU A 42 -8.17 -1.94 1.19
N PHE A 43 -7.60 -2.25 0.01
CA PHE A 43 -8.20 -3.17 -0.96
C PHE A 43 -7.97 -4.66 -0.63
N VAL A 44 -7.16 -4.97 0.39
CA VAL A 44 -6.82 -6.35 0.81
C VAL A 44 -7.20 -6.63 2.26
N GLY A 45 -7.13 -5.62 3.13
CA GLY A 45 -7.42 -5.75 4.56
C GLY A 45 -6.37 -6.53 5.36
N GLN A 46 -5.18 -6.79 4.80
CA GLN A 46 -4.09 -7.51 5.47
C GLN A 46 -2.84 -6.63 5.57
N SER A 47 -2.17 -6.68 6.73
CA SER A 47 -1.01 -5.83 7.00
C SER A 47 0.00 -6.50 7.93
N ILE A 48 1.29 -6.19 7.73
CA ILE A 48 2.38 -6.60 8.62
C ILE A 48 2.61 -5.62 9.78
N SER A 49 1.86 -4.52 9.84
CA SER A 49 2.04 -3.42 10.81
C SER A 49 2.09 -3.87 12.28
N ASN A 50 1.30 -4.88 12.68
CA ASN A 50 1.34 -5.45 14.03
C ASN A 50 2.72 -6.02 14.40
N PHE A 51 3.47 -6.53 13.42
CA PHE A 51 4.83 -7.02 13.61
C PHE A 51 5.87 -5.89 13.51
N ALA A 52 5.61 -4.90 12.65
CA ALA A 52 6.48 -3.74 12.47
C ALA A 52 6.64 -2.89 13.74
N VAL A 53 5.63 -2.84 14.62
CA VAL A 53 5.74 -2.14 15.91
C VAL A 53 6.62 -2.88 16.92
N THR A 54 6.83 -4.19 16.74
CA THR A 54 7.62 -5.03 17.65
C THR A 54 9.04 -5.35 17.16
N VAL A 55 9.33 -5.15 15.87
CA VAL A 55 10.61 -5.55 15.25
C VAL A 55 11.30 -4.35 14.59
N GLU A 56 12.61 -4.23 14.81
CA GLU A 56 13.42 -3.08 14.38
C GLU A 56 13.78 -3.07 12.89
N ASN A 57 13.70 -4.21 12.21
CA ASN A 57 14.08 -4.28 10.79
C ASN A 57 12.89 -4.14 9.83
N ILE A 58 11.75 -3.65 10.30
CA ILE A 58 10.54 -3.44 9.48
C ILE A 58 10.00 -2.02 9.69
N ILE A 59 9.66 -1.37 8.58
CA ILE A 59 8.94 -0.10 8.51
C ILE A 59 7.79 -0.29 7.54
N VAL A 60 6.56 0.02 7.96
CA VAL A 60 5.39 0.02 7.08
C VAL A 60 5.07 1.45 6.67
N THR A 61 4.85 1.70 5.37
CA THR A 61 4.35 2.99 4.86
C THR A 61 2.90 2.87 4.40
N ARG A 62 2.11 3.92 4.65
CA ARG A 62 0.70 4.01 4.27
C ARG A 62 0.40 5.41 3.72
N THR A 63 -0.69 5.53 2.97
CA THR A 63 -1.13 6.83 2.42
C THR A 63 -2.63 7.04 2.59
N PHE A 64 -3.05 8.30 2.65
CA PHE A 64 -4.46 8.68 2.48
C PHE A 64 -4.86 8.91 1.01
N SER A 65 -3.90 8.76 0.08
CA SER A 65 -4.11 9.14 -1.32
C SER A 65 -5.09 8.23 -2.08
N LYS A 66 -5.22 6.96 -1.69
CA LYS A 66 -5.91 5.94 -2.48
C LYS A 66 -7.34 5.71 -1.99
N ALA A 67 -7.50 5.07 -0.84
CA ALA A 67 -8.81 4.70 -0.33
C ALA A 67 -9.61 5.91 0.20
N PHE A 68 -8.94 6.89 0.81
CA PHE A 68 -9.57 8.10 1.34
C PHE A 68 -9.74 9.22 0.31
N ALA A 69 -9.35 9.02 -0.95
CA ALA A 69 -9.42 10.04 -2.02
C ALA A 69 -8.68 11.37 -1.71
N LEU A 70 -7.68 11.37 -0.82
CA LEU A 70 -6.93 12.57 -0.42
C LEU A 70 -5.60 12.72 -1.17
N ALA A 71 -5.55 12.33 -2.46
CA ALA A 71 -4.31 12.32 -3.22
C ALA A 71 -3.63 13.70 -3.31
N SER A 72 -4.40 14.77 -3.45
CA SER A 72 -3.90 16.15 -3.52
C SER A 72 -3.36 16.68 -2.18
N PHE A 73 -3.79 16.12 -1.05
CA PHE A 73 -3.37 16.56 0.28
C PHE A 73 -1.98 16.06 0.67
N ARG A 74 -1.41 15.09 -0.05
CA ARG A 74 -0.05 14.58 0.17
C ARG A 74 0.20 14.07 1.60
N SER A 75 -0.81 13.44 2.20
CA SER A 75 -0.74 12.86 3.54
C SER A 75 -0.41 11.37 3.50
N GLY A 76 0.55 10.96 4.30
CA GLY A 76 0.94 9.57 4.52
C GLY A 76 1.56 9.39 5.89
N TYR A 77 1.71 8.14 6.32
CA TYR A 77 2.18 7.81 7.66
C TYR A 77 3.02 6.54 7.65
N VAL A 78 3.77 6.37 8.74
CA VAL A 78 4.62 5.21 8.98
C VAL A 78 4.17 4.49 10.24
N ILE A 79 4.17 3.15 10.19
CA ILE A 79 4.04 2.29 11.36
C ILE A 79 5.35 1.50 11.50
N ALA A 80 6.04 1.67 12.63
CA ALA A 80 7.31 1.02 12.90
C ALA A 80 7.58 0.98 14.41
N SER A 81 8.67 0.31 14.82
CA SER A 81 9.16 0.32 16.19
C SER A 81 9.34 1.74 16.73
N LYS A 82 9.25 1.90 18.06
CA LYS A 82 9.48 3.19 18.72
C LYS A 82 10.85 3.78 18.33
N ASN A 83 11.89 2.97 18.28
CA ASN A 83 13.24 3.42 17.94
C ASN A 83 13.33 3.90 16.49
N ASN A 84 12.73 3.18 15.54
CA ASN A 84 12.67 3.60 14.14
C ASN A 84 11.90 4.91 13.98
N VAL A 85 10.74 5.07 14.63
CA VAL A 85 9.98 6.33 14.61
C VAL A 85 10.81 7.49 15.15
N GLN A 86 11.59 7.30 16.23
CA GLN A 86 12.47 8.34 16.76
C GLN A 86 13.62 8.69 15.82
N ARG A 87 14.21 7.68 15.14
CA ARG A 87 15.23 7.91 14.11
C ARG A 87 14.65 8.70 12.93
N LEU A 88 13.47 8.33 12.44
CA LEU A 88 12.77 9.04 11.36
C LEU A 88 12.42 10.49 11.75
N LYS A 89 12.02 10.73 12.99
CA LYS A 89 11.73 12.08 13.50
C LYS A 89 12.95 13.02 13.46
N LYS A 90 14.17 12.50 13.60
CA LYS A 90 15.41 13.30 13.55
C LYS A 90 15.77 13.75 12.13
N ILE A 91 15.36 12.98 11.11
CA ILE A 91 15.70 13.25 9.71
C ILE A 91 14.58 13.96 8.94
N ARG A 92 13.31 13.79 9.35
CA ARG A 92 12.18 14.42 8.65
C ARG A 92 12.19 15.94 8.86
N ASN A 93 11.78 16.69 7.85
CA ASN A 93 11.44 18.11 8.04
C ASN A 93 10.20 18.20 8.96
N PRO A 94 10.27 18.92 10.11
CA PRO A 94 9.13 19.07 11.01
C PRO A 94 7.89 19.70 10.35
N LYS A 95 8.07 20.52 9.31
CA LYS A 95 7.01 21.25 8.59
C LYS A 95 6.67 20.61 7.23
N ASN A 96 6.84 19.29 7.10
CA ASN A 96 6.63 18.57 5.84
C ASN A 96 5.16 18.35 5.43
N ILE A 97 4.20 18.64 6.32
CA ILE A 97 2.76 18.46 6.06
C ILE A 97 2.03 19.78 6.31
N SER A 98 1.26 20.25 5.33
CA SER A 98 0.49 21.50 5.44
C SER A 98 -0.63 21.41 6.48
N THR A 99 -1.11 22.53 7.00
CA THR A 99 -2.24 22.56 7.93
C THR A 99 -3.50 21.91 7.34
N LEU A 100 -3.83 22.21 6.08
CA LEU A 100 -4.99 21.61 5.40
C LEU A 100 -4.84 20.10 5.23
N SER A 101 -3.62 19.62 4.95
CA SER A 101 -3.30 18.20 4.87
C SER A 101 -3.46 17.48 6.20
N GLN A 102 -3.14 18.15 7.32
CA GLN A 102 -3.33 17.61 8.67
C GLN A 102 -4.81 17.52 9.02
N ILE A 103 -5.58 18.59 8.77
CA ILE A 103 -7.04 18.62 8.99
C ILE A 103 -7.72 17.49 8.21
N ALA A 104 -7.39 17.32 6.93
CA ALA A 104 -7.97 16.26 6.10
C ALA A 104 -7.59 14.85 6.59
N ALA A 105 -6.34 14.64 7.02
CA ALA A 105 -5.89 13.35 7.56
C ALA A 105 -6.51 13.04 8.93
N GLU A 106 -6.76 14.05 9.76
CA GLU A 106 -7.41 13.93 11.07
C GLU A 106 -8.90 13.59 10.96
N ALA A 107 -9.59 14.10 9.94
CA ALA A 107 -10.99 13.77 9.67
C ALA A 107 -11.19 12.41 8.96
N ALA A 108 -10.12 11.83 8.40
CA ALA A 108 -10.21 10.58 7.63
C ALA A 108 -10.78 9.38 8.42
N PRO A 109 -10.39 9.15 9.71
CA PRO A 109 -10.97 8.08 10.53
C PRO A 109 -12.49 8.17 10.73
N ASP A 110 -13.06 9.38 10.71
CA ASP A 110 -14.51 9.58 10.85
C ASP A 110 -15.29 9.15 9.59
N SER A 111 -14.59 8.91 8.48
CA SER A 111 -15.14 8.54 7.18
C SER A 111 -14.81 7.10 6.76
N VAL A 112 -14.48 6.21 7.71
CA VAL A 112 -14.12 4.82 7.42
C VAL A 112 -15.24 4.08 6.68
N ASP A 113 -16.50 4.25 7.08
CA ASP A 113 -17.62 3.59 6.40
C ASP A 113 -17.76 4.01 4.93
N TYR A 114 -17.56 5.30 4.67
CA TYR A 114 -17.54 5.83 3.30
C TYR A 114 -16.35 5.27 2.51
N MET A 115 -15.17 5.22 3.12
CA MET A 115 -13.96 4.64 2.51
C MET A 115 -14.16 3.16 2.16
N LEU A 116 -14.74 2.37 3.08
CA LEU A 116 -15.02 0.95 2.84
C LEU A 116 -16.00 0.75 1.69
N LYS A 117 -17.06 1.57 1.62
CA LYS A 117 -17.98 1.56 0.47
C LYS A 117 -17.27 1.89 -0.83
N TYR A 118 -16.42 2.93 -0.84
CA TYR A 118 -15.64 3.29 -2.02
C TYR A 118 -14.70 2.16 -2.46
N VAL A 119 -14.02 1.50 -1.51
CA VAL A 119 -13.16 0.34 -1.79
C VAL A 119 -13.94 -0.79 -2.44
N ASP A 120 -15.13 -1.10 -1.93
CA ASP A 120 -16.04 -2.11 -2.49
C ASP A 120 -16.51 -1.73 -3.90
N ASP A 121 -16.96 -0.49 -4.11
CA ASP A 121 -17.39 0.02 -5.42
C ASP A 121 -16.27 -0.09 -6.48
N VAL A 122 -15.04 0.31 -6.12
CA VAL A 122 -13.87 0.21 -6.99
C VAL A 122 -13.51 -1.25 -7.28
N SER A 123 -13.63 -2.12 -6.28
CA SER A 123 -13.34 -3.55 -6.45
C SER A 123 -14.32 -4.21 -7.42
N LYS A 124 -15.62 -3.93 -7.27
CA LYS A 124 -16.67 -4.36 -8.20
C LYS A 124 -16.47 -3.81 -9.61
N ALA A 125 -16.10 -2.54 -9.74
CA ALA A 125 -15.81 -1.94 -11.05
C ALA A 125 -14.61 -2.61 -11.73
N LYS A 126 -13.54 -2.92 -10.98
CA LYS A 126 -12.38 -3.67 -11.48
C LYS A 126 -12.76 -5.08 -11.91
N GLU A 127 -13.56 -5.80 -11.13
CA GLU A 127 -14.05 -7.14 -11.49
C GLU A 127 -14.87 -7.10 -12.78
N TYR A 128 -15.79 -6.15 -12.90
CA TYR A 128 -16.53 -5.93 -14.14
C TYR A 128 -15.58 -5.68 -15.31
N PHE A 129 -14.63 -4.75 -15.18
CA PHE A 129 -13.65 -4.42 -16.20
C PHE A 129 -12.83 -5.64 -16.65
N VAL A 130 -12.31 -6.41 -15.70
CA VAL A 130 -11.59 -7.67 -15.95
C VAL A 130 -12.46 -8.67 -16.71
N SER A 131 -13.74 -8.83 -16.30
CA SER A 131 -14.67 -9.76 -16.97
C SER A 131 -14.98 -9.40 -18.43
N ARG A 132 -14.89 -8.11 -18.77
CA ARG A 132 -15.09 -7.62 -20.15
C ARG A 132 -13.85 -7.86 -21.00
N LEU A 133 -12.68 -7.54 -20.46
CA LEU A 133 -11.41 -7.63 -21.20
C LEU A 133 -10.87 -9.05 -21.30
N SER A 134 -11.22 -9.95 -20.37
CA SER A 134 -10.80 -11.36 -20.44
C SER A 134 -11.36 -12.10 -21.67
N LYS A 135 -12.28 -11.49 -22.41
CA LYS A 135 -12.87 -12.00 -23.64
C LYS A 135 -12.10 -11.59 -24.91
N ILE A 136 -11.05 -10.78 -24.77
CA ILE A 136 -10.22 -10.28 -25.87
C ILE A 136 -8.91 -11.07 -25.87
N ASN A 137 -8.66 -11.86 -26.91
CA ASN A 137 -7.53 -12.79 -26.98
C ASN A 137 -6.17 -12.09 -27.05
N GLU A 138 -6.15 -10.87 -27.59
CA GLU A 138 -4.96 -10.03 -27.76
C GLU A 138 -4.54 -9.35 -26.45
N ILE A 139 -5.23 -9.60 -25.33
CA ILE A 139 -4.96 -8.97 -24.04
C ILE A 139 -4.70 -10.03 -22.98
N THR A 140 -3.54 -9.95 -22.34
CA THR A 140 -3.23 -10.69 -21.11
C THR A 140 -3.52 -9.82 -19.90
N LEU A 141 -4.37 -10.29 -18.99
CA LEU A 141 -4.68 -9.65 -17.72
C LEU A 141 -3.89 -10.29 -16.58
N TYR A 142 -3.24 -9.48 -15.75
CA TYR A 142 -2.57 -9.98 -14.55
C TYR A 142 -3.48 -9.85 -13.33
N PRO A 143 -3.64 -10.91 -12.51
CA PRO A 143 -4.42 -10.84 -11.28
C PRO A 143 -3.93 -9.74 -10.35
N SER A 144 -4.86 -8.93 -9.86
CA SER A 144 -4.56 -7.81 -8.98
C SER A 144 -5.57 -7.74 -7.84
N VAL A 145 -5.06 -7.61 -6.62
CA VAL A 145 -5.89 -7.30 -5.44
C VAL A 145 -5.95 -5.80 -5.14
N ALA A 146 -5.22 -4.97 -5.89
CA ALA A 146 -5.22 -3.52 -5.74
C ALA A 146 -6.38 -2.84 -6.49
N ASN A 147 -6.40 -1.51 -6.55
CA ASN A 147 -7.43 -0.71 -7.22
C ASN A 147 -7.21 -0.51 -8.73
N PHE A 148 -6.42 -1.37 -9.36
CA PHE A 148 -6.08 -1.34 -10.78
C PHE A 148 -5.85 -2.78 -11.27
N VAL A 149 -5.70 -2.94 -12.58
CA VAL A 149 -5.26 -4.19 -13.21
C VAL A 149 -4.17 -3.89 -14.22
N MET A 150 -3.12 -4.71 -14.26
CA MET A 150 -2.09 -4.62 -15.29
C MET A 150 -2.52 -5.41 -16.52
N LEU A 151 -2.33 -4.79 -17.69
CA LEU A 151 -2.64 -5.41 -18.97
C LEU A 151 -1.38 -5.47 -19.82
N ARG A 152 -1.24 -6.55 -20.59
CA ARG A 152 -0.25 -6.65 -21.66
C ARG A 152 -0.98 -6.88 -22.97
N PHE A 153 -0.66 -6.06 -23.96
CA PHE A 153 -1.12 -6.24 -25.33
C PHE A 153 -0.21 -7.26 -26.02
N ASN A 154 -0.81 -8.32 -26.57
CA ASN A 154 -0.14 -9.38 -27.30
C ASN A 154 -0.11 -9.06 -28.81
N LEU A 155 0.20 -7.80 -29.15
CA LEU A 155 0.28 -7.38 -30.56
C LEU A 155 1.37 -8.21 -31.26
N LEU A 156 0.99 -8.84 -32.38
CA LEU A 156 1.93 -9.42 -33.32
C LEU A 156 2.69 -8.25 -33.96
N CYS A 157 3.96 -8.09 -33.59
CA CYS A 157 4.93 -7.52 -34.52
C CYS A 157 5.30 -8.60 -35.55
#